data_AF-A0A2G2XTF9-F1
#
_entry.id   AF-A0A2G2XTF9-F1
#
_cell.length_a   1.000
_cell.length_b   1.000
_cell.length_c   1.000
_cell.angle_alpha   90.00
_cell.angle_beta   90.00
_cell.angle_gamma   90.00
#
_symmetry.space_group_name_H-M   'P 1'
#
loop_
_entity.id
_entity.type
_entity.pdbx_description
1 polymer ?
#
loop_
_entity_poly.entity_id
_entity_poly.type
_entity_poly.pdbx_seq_one_letter_code
_entity_poly.pdbx_strand_id
1 'polypeptide(L)'
;MIGKKVVTAMRYIEQPAEVHLEAGSDAPLNVTFIRAPSSALLKVEVPLVFRGEDISRGLKKRSYLNIIKRTVKFLCPADFIPPYIDVDLSELDVNQKLVMG
;
A
#
# COMPACT_ATOMS: atom_id res chain seq x y z
N MET A 1 44.93 -9.46 -24.90
CA MET A 1 43.91 -9.87 -23.92
C MET A 1 42.89 -8.74 -23.78
N ILE A 2 41.72 -8.88 -24.40
CA ILE A 2 40.67 -7.85 -24.40
C ILE A 2 39.86 -8.03 -23.12
N GLY A 3 39.98 -7.09 -22.19
CA GLY A 3 39.24 -7.10 -20.93
C GLY A 3 37.75 -7.06 -21.19
N LYS A 4 37.04 -8.16 -20.86
CA LYS A 4 35.58 -8.18 -20.83
C LYS A 4 35.11 -7.13 -19.83
N LYS A 5 34.53 -6.03 -20.32
CA LYS A 5 33.73 -5.14 -19.47
C LYS A 5 32.59 -5.97 -18.89
N VAL A 6 32.66 -6.27 -17.60
CA VAL A 6 31.51 -6.80 -16.86
C VAL A 6 30.51 -5.66 -16.76
N VAL A 7 29.51 -5.66 -17.64
CA VAL A 7 28.39 -4.73 -17.55
C VAL A 7 27.39 -5.37 -16.58
N THR A 8 27.45 -5.00 -15.31
CA THR A 8 26.42 -5.40 -14.33
C THR A 8 25.11 -4.71 -14.71
N ALA A 9 24.14 -5.47 -15.22
CA ALA A 9 22.81 -4.95 -15.49
C ALA A 9 22.12 -4.62 -14.15
N MET A 10 22.10 -3.33 -13.80
CA MET A 10 21.37 -2.85 -12.63
C MET A 10 19.88 -2.78 -12.97
N ARG A 11 19.07 -3.62 -12.32
CA ARG A 11 17.60 -3.62 -12.45
C ARG A 11 17.02 -2.50 -11.57
N TYR A 12 16.19 -1.66 -12.18
CA TYR A 12 15.46 -0.59 -11.50
C TYR A 12 13.97 -0.84 -11.67
N ILE A 13 13.20 -0.46 -10.67
CA ILE A 13 11.75 -0.39 -10.78
C ILE A 13 11.28 1.06 -10.83
N GLU A 14 10.16 1.29 -11.49
CA GLU A 14 9.49 2.58 -11.59
C GLU A 14 8.17 2.48 -10.83
N GLN A 15 8.01 3.32 -9.80
CA GLN A 15 6.81 3.35 -8.97
C GLN A 15 6.20 4.76 -9.02
N PRO A 16 4.89 4.90 -9.26
CA PRO A 16 4.24 6.21 -9.23
C PRO A 16 4.25 6.73 -7.79
N ALA A 17 4.84 7.90 -7.60
CA ALA A 17 4.92 8.58 -6.32
C ALA A 17 3.79 9.60 -6.15
N GLU A 18 3.40 10.24 -7.25
CA GLU A 18 2.37 11.28 -7.24
C GLU A 18 1.59 11.22 -8.54
N VAL A 19 0.27 11.30 -8.42
CA VAL A 19 -0.65 11.35 -9.56
C VAL A 19 -1.48 12.62 -9.40
N HIS A 20 -1.33 13.55 -10.34
CA HIS A 20 -2.18 14.72 -10.45
C HIS A 20 -3.37 14.37 -11.33
N LEU A 21 -4.57 14.57 -10.79
CA LEU A 21 -5.83 14.32 -11.50
C LEU A 21 -6.50 15.66 -11.84
N GLU A 22 -7.21 15.69 -12.96
CA GLU A 22 -8.10 16.78 -13.31
C GLU A 22 -9.34 16.77 -12.43
N ALA A 23 -9.71 17.93 -11.89
CA ALA A 23 -10.89 18.07 -11.04
C ALA A 23 -12.18 17.85 -11.84
N GLY A 24 -12.92 16.77 -11.52
CA GLY A 24 -14.25 16.48 -12.05
C GLY A 24 -14.30 15.25 -12.96
N SER A 25 -13.27 15.02 -13.78
CA SER A 25 -13.17 13.84 -14.66
C SER A 25 -12.33 12.72 -14.05
N ASP A 26 -11.56 13.00 -13.00
CA ASP A 26 -10.54 12.11 -12.40
C ASP A 26 -9.52 11.60 -13.44
N ALA A 27 -9.36 12.31 -14.57
CA ALA A 27 -8.39 11.97 -15.60
C ALA A 27 -6.96 12.32 -15.14
N PRO A 28 -5.95 11.47 -15.38
CA PRO A 28 -4.57 11.75 -15.00
C PRO A 28 -3.96 12.85 -15.87
N LEU A 29 -3.50 13.92 -15.23
CA LEU A 29 -2.78 15.05 -15.85
C LEU A 29 -1.26 14.85 -15.82
N ASN A 30 -0.74 14.39 -14.69
CA ASN A 30 0.69 14.12 -14.52
C ASN A 30 0.91 12.93 -13.59
N VAL A 31 1.89 12.10 -13.91
CA VAL A 31 2.33 10.99 -13.06
C VAL A 31 3.83 11.11 -12.83
N THR A 32 4.23 11.35 -11.59
CA THR A 32 5.63 11.39 -11.18
C THR A 32 6.05 10.00 -10.76
N PHE A 33 7.12 9.48 -11.38
CA PHE A 33 7.71 8.19 -11.02
C PHE A 33 8.98 8.35 -10.20
N ILE A 34 9.18 7.48 -9.22
CA ILE A 34 10.46 7.29 -8.54
C ILE A 34 11.15 6.07 -9.14
N ARG A 35 12.41 6.25 -9.51
CA ARG A 35 13.29 5.16 -9.93
C ARG A 35 14.11 4.69 -8.74
N ALA A 36 13.96 3.43 -8.37
CA ALA A 36 14.68 2.82 -7.25
C ALA A 36 15.36 1.53 -7.70
N PRO A 37 16.59 1.23 -7.23
CA PRO A 37 17.17 -0.08 -7.44
C PRO A 37 16.33 -1.14 -6.72
N SER A 38 16.28 -2.36 -7.26
CA SER A 38 15.51 -3.49 -6.69
C SER A 38 15.63 -3.66 -5.16
N SER A 39 16.83 -3.44 -4.63
CA SER A 39 17.13 -3.60 -3.21
C SER A 39 16.81 -2.37 -2.33
N ALA A 40 16.35 -1.26 -2.91
CA ALA A 40 16.00 -0.08 -2.13
C ALA A 40 14.74 -0.33 -1.31
N LEU A 41 14.73 0.18 -0.08
CA LEU A 41 13.53 0.23 0.75
C LEU A 41 12.73 1.48 0.38
N LEU A 42 11.46 1.30 0.07
CA LEU A 42 10.51 2.36 -0.23
C LEU A 42 9.45 2.42 0.86
N LYS A 43 9.12 3.64 1.27
CA LYS A 43 7.96 3.90 2.13
C LYS A 43 6.80 4.27 1.20
N VAL A 44 5.87 3.34 1.03
CA VAL A 44 4.72 3.46 0.11
C VAL A 44 3.42 3.47 0.90
N GLU A 45 2.37 4.05 0.32
CA GLU A 45 1.02 3.93 0.87
C GLU A 45 0.33 2.70 0.27
N VAL A 46 0.00 1.73 1.13
CA VAL A 46 -0.66 0.49 0.73
C VAL A 46 -2.11 0.55 1.18
N PRO A 47 -3.09 0.25 0.31
CA PRO A 47 -4.49 0.24 0.69
C PRO A 47 -4.80 -0.91 1.65
N LEU A 48 -5.76 -0.67 2.54
CA LEU A 48 -6.30 -1.67 3.46
C LEU A 48 -7.57 -2.28 2.87
N VAL A 49 -7.66 -3.60 2.90
CA VAL A 49 -8.89 -4.36 2.60
C VAL A 49 -9.37 -4.98 3.89
N PHE A 50 -10.60 -4.65 4.27
CA PHE A 50 -11.23 -5.15 5.48
C PHE A 50 -12.06 -6.39 5.15
N ARG A 51 -11.91 -7.45 5.95
CA ARG A 51 -12.71 -8.68 5.84
C ARG A 51 -13.37 -9.02 7.16
N GLY A 52 -14.42 -9.83 7.11
CA GLY A 52 -15.12 -10.32 8.29
C GLY A 52 -16.06 -9.31 8.95
N GLU A 53 -16.45 -8.24 8.25
CA GLU A 53 -17.40 -7.25 8.77
C GLU A 53 -18.77 -7.87 9.11
N ASP A 54 -19.22 -8.83 8.29
CA ASP A 54 -20.49 -9.53 8.40
C ASP A 54 -20.52 -10.55 9.55
N ILE A 55 -19.36 -11.12 9.90
CA ILE A 55 -19.22 -12.11 10.98
C ILE A 55 -18.72 -11.51 12.30
N SER A 56 -18.21 -10.29 12.29
CA SER A 56 -17.66 -9.60 13.46
C SER A 56 -18.64 -9.57 14.63
N ARG A 57 -18.17 -10.04 15.80
CA ARG A 57 -18.97 -10.07 17.04
C ARG A 57 -19.37 -8.67 17.50
N GLY A 58 -18.50 -7.68 17.28
CA GLY A 58 -18.78 -6.28 17.58
C GLY A 58 -19.85 -5.71 16.67
N LEU A 59 -19.70 -5.87 15.35
CA LEU A 59 -20.60 -5.25 14.36
C LEU A 59 -22.00 -5.87 14.37
N LYS A 60 -22.13 -7.18 14.62
CA LYS A 60 -23.44 -7.84 14.79
C LYS A 60 -24.28 -7.27 15.94
N LYS A 61 -23.67 -6.63 16.94
CA LYS A 61 -24.36 -6.01 18.08
C LYS A 61 -24.93 -4.61 17.75
N ARG A 62 -25.24 -4.31 16.48
CA ARG A 62 -25.65 -2.97 15.98
C ARG A 62 -24.64 -1.86 16.26
N SER A 63 -23.35 -2.18 16.25
CA SER A 63 -22.29 -1.16 16.32
C SER A 63 -21.85 -0.73 14.92
N TYR A 64 -21.11 0.38 14.84
CA TYR A 64 -20.63 0.94 13.57
C TYR A 64 -19.12 0.77 13.46
N LEU A 65 -18.64 0.38 12.27
CA LEU A 65 -17.22 0.41 11.94
C LEU A 65 -16.82 1.82 11.55
N ASN A 66 -15.80 2.37 12.21
CA ASN A 66 -15.23 3.67 11.85
C ASN A 66 -13.84 3.51 11.25
N ILE A 67 -13.73 3.67 9.92
CA ILE A 67 -12.46 3.59 9.20
C ILE A 67 -11.88 5.00 9.05
N ILE A 68 -10.87 5.31 9.87
CA ILE A 68 -10.20 6.62 9.86
C ILE A 68 -9.22 6.74 8.69
N LYS A 69 -8.56 5.64 8.32
CA LYS A 69 -7.61 5.58 7.20
C LYS A 69 -7.86 4.33 6.38
N ARG A 70 -7.82 4.47 5.06
CA ARG A 70 -7.91 3.36 4.10
C ARG A 70 -6.56 2.97 3.51
N THR A 71 -5.50 3.68 3.85
CA THR A 71 -4.12 3.39 3.47
C THR A 71 -3.22 3.41 4.69
N VAL A 72 -2.12 2.68 4.63
CA VAL A 72 -1.06 2.69 5.65
C VAL A 72 0.29 2.90 4.99
N LYS A 73 1.18 3.57 5.70
CA LYS A 73 2.58 3.72 5.27
C LYS A 73 3.30 2.40 5.56
N PHE A 74 3.71 1.71 4.50
CA PHE A 74 4.41 0.44 4.58
C PHE A 74 5.84 0.60 4.07
N LEU A 75 6.80 0.08 4.83
CA LEU A 75 8.21 0.06 4.43
C LEU A 75 8.52 -1.32 3.84
N CYS A 76 8.76 -1.37 2.54
CA CYS A 76 9.08 -2.62 1.85
C CYS A 76 10.17 -2.44 0.80
N PRO A 77 10.85 -3.52 0.41
CA PRO A 77 11.69 -3.51 -0.78
C PRO A 77 10.87 -3.09 -2.00
N ALA A 78 11.53 -2.39 -2.91
CA ALA A 78 10.95 -1.95 -4.17
C ALA A 78 10.29 -3.13 -4.91
N ASP A 79 10.96 -4.29 -4.95
CA ASP A 79 10.48 -5.48 -5.66
C ASP A 79 9.26 -6.17 -5.02
N PHE A 80 8.89 -5.82 -3.79
CA PHE A 80 7.86 -6.51 -3.02
C PHE A 80 6.89 -5.51 -2.37
N ILE A 81 6.22 -4.72 -3.21
CA ILE A 81 5.13 -3.85 -2.76
C ILE A 81 3.82 -4.65 -2.78
N PRO A 82 3.18 -4.88 -1.62
CA PRO A 82 1.89 -5.56 -1.59
C PRO A 82 0.80 -4.70 -2.24
N PRO A 83 -0.13 -5.30 -3.01
CA PRO A 83 -1.21 -4.55 -3.64
C PRO A 83 -2.23 -4.03 -2.61
N TYR A 84 -2.37 -4.73 -1.48
CA TYR A 84 -3.16 -4.32 -0.32
C TYR A 84 -2.69 -5.06 0.93
N ILE A 85 -3.07 -4.54 2.10
CA ILE A 85 -2.94 -5.22 3.39
C ILE A 85 -4.33 -5.67 3.84
N ASP A 86 -4.42 -6.95 4.18
CA ASP A 86 -5.65 -7.55 4.64
C ASP A 86 -5.85 -7.36 6.15
N VAL A 87 -7.01 -6.84 6.55
CA VAL A 87 -7.37 -6.58 7.93
C VAL A 87 -8.60 -7.39 8.30
N ASP A 88 -8.41 -8.39 9.15
CA ASP A 88 -9.49 -9.22 9.66
C ASP A 88 -10.20 -8.54 10.85
N LEU A 89 -11.51 -8.34 10.72
CA LEU A 89 -12.39 -7.74 11.72
C LEU A 89 -13.27 -8.78 12.45
N SER A 90 -13.15 -10.06 12.10
CA SER A 90 -14.02 -11.15 12.59
C SER A 90 -14.03 -11.28 14.11
N GLU A 91 -12.86 -11.10 14.73
CA GLU A 91 -12.68 -11.19 16.19
C GLU A 91 -12.80 -9.86 16.93
N LEU A 92 -13.04 -8.76 16.21
CA LEU A 92 -13.14 -7.43 16.82
C LEU A 92 -14.44 -7.27 17.61
N ASP A 93 -14.33 -6.92 18.90
CA ASP A 93 -15.46 -6.63 19.77
C ASP A 93 -15.75 -5.12 19.87
N VAL A 94 -16.90 -4.75 20.44
CA VAL A 94 -17.33 -3.34 20.57
C VAL A 94 -16.32 -2.55 21.40
N ASN A 95 -16.04 -1.30 21.00
CA ASN A 95 -15.07 -0.38 21.62
C ASN A 95 -13.59 -0.81 21.51
N GLN A 96 -13.27 -1.84 20.72
CA GLN A 96 -11.87 -2.13 20.38
C GLN A 96 -11.41 -1.28 19.20
N LYS A 97 -10.12 -0.93 19.20
CA LYS A 97 -9.49 -0.11 18.16
C LYS A 97 -8.25 -0.79 17.62
N LEU A 98 -8.17 -0.91 16.30
CA LEU A 98 -6.95 -1.27 15.59
C LEU A 98 -6.15 0.01 15.33
N VAL A 99 -4.91 0.04 15.83
CA VAL A 99 -3.97 1.15 15.63
C VAL A 99 -2.69 0.58 15.04
N MET A 100 -2.22 1.20 13.95
CA MET A 100 -0.92 0.90 13.36
C MET A 100 0.14 1.75 14.09
N GLY A 101 1.12 1.09 14.69
CA GLY A 101 2.27 1.70 15.36
C GLY A 101 3.47 1.89 14.44
#